data_AF-A0A7W7T955-F1
#
_entry.id   AF-A0A7W7T955-F1
#
_cell.length_a   1.000
_cell.length_b   1.000
_cell.length_c   1.000
_cell.angle_alpha   90.00
_cell.angle_beta   90.00
_cell.angle_gamma   90.00
#
_symmetry.space_group_name_H-M   'P 1'
#
loop_
_entity.id
_entity.type
_entity.pdbx_description
1 polymer ?
#
loop_
_entity_poly.entity_id
_entity_poly.type
_entity_poly.pdbx_seq_one_letter_code
_entity_poly.pdbx_strand_id
1 'polypeptide(L)'
;MNAAKRWAAAHEARTLTGAHEALGRVMPAPNAEASVWVSFHQAAAKVYDQVAEADQRHHYEARAWAQCERNRLDALMGGSGEVSGDDDE
;
A
#
# COMPACT_ATOMS: atom_id res chain seq x y z
N MET A 1 1.92 -12.01 -17.37
CA MET A 1 2.95 -11.42 -16.48
C MET A 1 2.62 -11.87 -15.06
N ASN A 2 3.53 -12.58 -14.40
CA ASN A 2 3.31 -13.11 -13.04
C ASN A 2 3.45 -11.98 -11.99
N ALA A 3 2.99 -12.25 -10.76
CA ALA A 3 2.97 -11.25 -9.67
C ALA A 3 4.36 -10.68 -9.38
N ALA A 4 5.41 -11.51 -9.39
CA ALA A 4 6.79 -11.10 -9.18
C ALA A 4 7.25 -10.03 -10.19
N LYS A 5 6.98 -10.24 -11.49
CA LYS A 5 7.36 -9.27 -12.53
C LYS A 5 6.59 -7.96 -12.41
N ARG A 6 5.36 -7.99 -11.89
CA ARG A 6 4.57 -6.77 -11.66
C ARG A 6 5.08 -5.97 -10.45
N TRP A 7 5.50 -6.65 -9.39
CA TRP A 7 6.16 -6.01 -8.24
C TRP A 7 7.53 -5.44 -8.59
N ALA A 8 8.32 -6.14 -9.41
CA ALA A 8 9.59 -5.60 -9.91
C ALA A 8 9.38 -4.25 -10.63
N ALA A 9 8.37 -4.16 -11.50
CA ALA A 9 8.02 -2.92 -12.18
C ALA A 9 7.61 -1.80 -11.21
N ALA A 10 6.95 -2.13 -10.09
CA ALA A 10 6.62 -1.15 -9.06
C ALA A 10 7.87 -0.64 -8.32
N HIS A 11 8.82 -1.53 -8.01
CA HIS A 11 10.08 -1.14 -7.38
C HIS A 11 11.03 -0.37 -8.32
N GLU A 12 10.92 -0.57 -9.62
CA GLU A 12 11.69 0.17 -10.63
C GLU A 12 11.08 1.55 -10.94
N ALA A 13 9.89 1.87 -10.42
CA ALA A 13 9.25 3.16 -10.66
C ALA A 13 10.11 4.31 -10.11
N ARG A 14 10.31 5.32 -10.95
CA ARG A 14 11.08 6.54 -10.61
C ARG A 14 10.22 7.80 -10.62
N THR A 15 8.93 7.68 -10.94
CA THR A 15 7.99 8.80 -11.01
C THR A 15 6.71 8.43 -10.29
N LEU A 16 6.00 9.43 -9.76
CA LEU A 16 4.73 9.21 -9.06
C LEU A 16 3.69 8.53 -9.97
N THR A 17 3.56 8.97 -11.22
CA THR A 17 2.66 8.36 -12.20
C THR A 17 3.02 6.90 -12.47
N GLY A 18 4.31 6.59 -12.62
CA GLY A 18 4.77 5.21 -12.84
C GLY A 18 4.47 4.30 -11.66
N ALA A 19 4.62 4.80 -10.43
CA ALA A 19 4.24 4.05 -9.23
C ALA A 19 2.75 3.78 -9.17
N HIS A 20 1.88 4.78 -9.44
CA HIS A 20 0.43 4.57 -9.48
C HIS A 20 0.04 3.49 -10.50
N GLU A 21 0.59 3.55 -11.71
CA GLU A 21 0.29 2.57 -12.75
C GLU A 21 0.77 1.16 -12.36
N ALA A 22 1.98 1.04 -11.84
CA ALA A 22 2.54 -0.25 -11.45
C ALA A 22 1.81 -0.86 -10.24
N LEU A 23 1.52 -0.06 -9.23
CA LEU A 23 0.77 -0.48 -8.03
C LEU A 23 -0.67 -0.87 -8.38
N GLY A 24 -1.32 -0.16 -9.31
CA GLY A 24 -2.65 -0.53 -9.81
C GLY A 24 -2.69 -1.93 -10.45
N ARG A 25 -1.57 -2.41 -11.02
CA ARG A 25 -1.47 -3.75 -11.63
C ARG A 25 -1.23 -4.88 -10.62
N VAL A 26 -0.77 -4.56 -9.40
CA VAL A 26 -0.56 -5.51 -8.30
C VAL A 26 -1.58 -5.36 -7.17
N MET A 27 -2.54 -4.45 -7.33
CA MET A 27 -3.60 -4.23 -6.37
C MET A 27 -4.35 -5.53 -6.09
N PRO A 28 -4.54 -5.92 -4.82
CA PRO A 28 -5.34 -7.07 -4.44
C PRO A 28 -6.79 -6.93 -4.90
N ALA A 29 -7.49 -8.07 -5.01
CA ALA A 29 -8.93 -8.04 -5.22
C ALA A 29 -9.63 -7.39 -4.01
N PRO A 30 -10.78 -6.72 -4.20
CA PRO A 30 -11.53 -6.08 -3.10
C PRO A 30 -11.87 -7.04 -1.95
N ASN A 31 -12.06 -8.32 -2.25
CA ASN A 31 -12.36 -9.39 -1.30
C ASN A 31 -11.14 -10.25 -0.94
N ALA A 32 -9.92 -9.81 -1.24
CA ALA A 32 -8.72 -10.52 -0.85
C ALA A 32 -8.58 -10.55 0.69
N GLU A 33 -7.95 -11.61 1.19
CA GLU A 33 -7.65 -11.78 2.62
C GLU A 33 -6.92 -10.57 3.19
N ALA A 34 -7.19 -10.23 4.46
CA ALA A 34 -6.56 -9.11 5.15
C ALA A 34 -5.02 -9.18 5.11
N SER A 35 -4.45 -10.39 5.19
CA SER A 35 -2.99 -10.61 5.11
C SER A 35 -2.39 -10.20 3.75
N VAL A 36 -3.16 -10.32 2.66
CA VAL A 36 -2.74 -9.88 1.32
C VAL A 36 -2.77 -8.36 1.24
N TRP A 37 -3.78 -7.72 1.80
CA TRP A 37 -3.86 -6.26 1.89
C TRP A 37 -2.76 -5.66 2.76
N VAL A 38 -2.48 -6.25 3.92
CA VAL A 38 -1.35 -5.90 4.79
C VAL A 38 -0.04 -5.93 4.01
N SER A 39 0.22 -7.03 3.30
CA SER A 39 1.44 -7.18 2.49
C SER A 39 1.52 -6.14 1.37
N PHE A 40 0.40 -5.85 0.71
CA PHE A 40 0.31 -4.84 -0.35
C PHE A 40 0.60 -3.43 0.19
N HIS A 41 -0.09 -2.97 1.24
CA HIS A 41 0.09 -1.62 1.79
C HIS A 41 1.52 -1.41 2.32
N GLN A 42 2.10 -2.44 2.96
CA GLN A 42 3.48 -2.39 3.41
C GLN A 42 4.46 -2.23 2.24
N ALA A 43 4.27 -2.96 1.15
CA ALA A 43 5.13 -2.87 -0.03
C ALA A 43 4.89 -1.56 -0.83
N ALA A 44 3.64 -1.13 -0.97
CA ALA A 44 3.27 0.11 -1.65
C ALA A 44 3.87 1.34 -0.94
N ALA A 45 3.85 1.37 0.39
CA ALA A 45 4.49 2.44 1.16
C ALA A 45 5.98 2.60 0.81
N LYS A 46 6.71 1.48 0.70
CA LYS A 46 8.13 1.47 0.32
C LYS A 46 8.37 1.99 -1.10
N VAL A 47 7.50 1.61 -2.05
CA VAL A 47 7.59 2.11 -3.44
C VAL A 47 7.41 3.63 -3.48
N TYR A 48 6.43 4.17 -2.76
CA TYR A 48 6.23 5.61 -2.71
C TYR A 48 7.37 6.35 -2.00
N ASP A 49 7.98 5.79 -0.95
CA ASP A 49 9.19 6.37 -0.35
C ASP A 49 10.34 6.46 -1.35
N GLN A 50 10.60 5.37 -2.10
CA GLN A 50 11.64 5.33 -3.13
C GLN A 50 11.39 6.37 -4.23
N VAL A 51 10.13 6.51 -4.65
CA VAL A 51 9.74 7.53 -5.63
C VAL A 51 9.89 8.93 -5.07
N ALA A 52 9.58 9.17 -3.80
CA ALA A 52 9.79 10.48 -3.21
C ALA A 52 11.26 10.91 -3.29
N GLU A 53 12.19 9.99 -3.09
CA GLU A 53 13.63 10.26 -3.23
C GLU A 53 14.04 10.49 -4.69
N ALA A 54 13.43 9.77 -5.64
CA ALA A 54 13.79 9.83 -7.05
C ALA A 54 13.12 10.98 -7.84
N ASP A 55 11.86 11.28 -7.54
CA ASP A 55 11.03 12.28 -8.22
C ASP A 55 10.97 13.56 -7.39
N GLN A 56 11.97 14.42 -7.55
CA GLN A 56 12.05 15.70 -6.81
C GLN A 56 10.82 16.60 -7.04
N ARG A 57 10.17 16.50 -8.21
CA ARG A 57 9.00 17.31 -8.55
C ARG A 57 7.77 16.90 -7.73
N HIS A 58 7.58 15.60 -7.50
CA HIS A 58 6.44 15.06 -6.75
C HIS A 58 6.84 14.51 -5.37
N HIS A 59 8.00 14.90 -4.85
CA HIS A 59 8.55 14.41 -3.59
C HIS A 59 7.53 14.42 -2.44
N TYR A 60 6.85 15.57 -2.25
CA TYR A 60 5.88 15.74 -1.17
C TYR A 60 4.62 14.90 -1.38
N GLU A 61 4.15 14.78 -2.62
CA GLU A 61 3.00 13.95 -2.96
C GLU A 61 3.31 12.47 -2.74
N ALA A 62 4.48 12.01 -3.20
CA ALA A 62 4.93 10.63 -2.99
C ALA A 62 5.09 10.30 -1.49
N ARG A 63 5.62 11.21 -0.68
CA ARG A 63 5.66 11.03 0.79
C ARG A 63 4.28 10.96 1.42
N ALA A 64 3.34 11.80 0.96
CA ALA A 64 1.97 11.76 1.44
C ALA A 64 1.31 10.42 1.10
N TRP A 65 1.53 9.89 -0.11
CA TRP A 65 1.06 8.56 -0.50
C TRP A 65 1.67 7.44 0.34
N ALA A 66 2.99 7.48 0.58
CA ALA A 66 3.64 6.51 1.47
C ALA A 66 3.01 6.52 2.87
N GLN A 67 2.70 7.71 3.40
CA GLN A 67 2.02 7.84 4.70
C GLN A 67 0.58 7.31 4.65
N CYS A 68 -0.17 7.59 3.58
CA CYS A 68 -1.52 7.04 3.41
C CYS A 68 -1.50 5.50 3.41
N GLU A 69 -0.54 4.86 2.74
CA GLU A 69 -0.43 3.41 2.76
C GLU A 69 -0.10 2.85 4.14
N ARG A 70 0.76 3.53 4.92
CA ARG A 70 1.02 3.17 6.32
C ARG A 70 -0.23 3.30 7.18
N ASN A 71 -1.00 4.38 7.02
CA ASN A 71 -2.24 4.56 7.77
C ASN A 71 -3.27 3.46 7.44
N ARG A 72 -3.35 3.01 6.17
CA ARG A 72 -4.22 1.89 5.77
C ARG A 72 -3.74 0.57 6.36
N LEU A 73 -2.42 0.35 6.37
CA LEU A 73 -1.80 -0.81 7.02
C LEU A 73 -2.14 -0.83 8.53
N ASP A 74 -1.94 0.30 9.21
CA ASP A 74 -2.23 0.44 10.64
C ASP A 74 -3.72 0.19 10.94
N ALA A 75 -4.63 0.67 10.09
CA ALA A 75 -6.06 0.40 10.24
C ALA A 75 -6.41 -1.09 10.11
N LEU A 76 -5.78 -1.81 9.16
CA LEU A 76 -5.99 -3.26 9.00
C LEU A 76 -5.40 -4.06 10.16
N MET A 77 -4.25 -3.66 10.68
CA MET A 77 -3.59 -4.33 11.80
C MET A 77 -4.25 -4.01 13.14
N GLY A 78 -4.75 -2.78 13.31
CA GLY A 78 -5.48 -2.33 14.50
C GLY A 78 -6.95 -2.75 14.54
N GLY A 79 -7.51 -3.22 13.41
CA GLY A 79 -8.90 -3.67 13.28
C GLY A 79 -9.18 -5.09 13.79
N SER A 80 -8.20 -5.84 14.30
CA SER A 80 -8.40 -7.19 14.87
C SER A 80 -8.94 -7.17 16.32
N GLY A 81 -9.76 -6.18 16.65
CA GLY A 81 -10.33 -5.94 17.98
C GLY A 81 -11.85 -5.87 17.99
N GLU A 82 -12.53 -6.80 17.33
CA GLU A 82 -13.91 -7.15 17.70
C GLU A 82 -13.85 -8.10 18.91
N VAL A 83 -14.02 -7.54 20.11
CA VAL A 83 -14.56 -8.30 21.24
C VAL A 83 -16.07 -8.12 21.22
N SER A 84 -16.76 -9.20 20.88
CA SER A 84 -18.16 -9.42 21.27
C SER A 84 -18.27 -9.46 22.80
N GLY A 85 -19.33 -8.86 23.32
CA GLY A 85 -19.83 -9.05 24.68
C GLY A 85 -20.14 -7.70 25.33
N ASP A 86 -21.35 -7.38 25.76
CA ASP A 86 -22.61 -8.12 25.81
C ASP A 86 -23.73 -7.06 25.86
N ASP A 87 -24.83 -7.35 25.17
CA ASP A 87 -26.15 -6.97 25.67
C ASP A 87 -26.27 -7.54 27.09
N ASP A 88 -26.29 -6.70 28.13
CA ASP A 88 -27.06 -6.97 29.34
C ASP A 88 -27.25 -5.69 30.18
N GLU A 89 -28.53 -5.32 30.27
CA GLU A 89 -29.26 -4.34 31.12
C GLU A 89 -28.91 -2.84 31.11
#